data_AF-A0A7C7X6K9-F1
#
_entry.id   AF-A0A7C7X6K9-F1
#
_cell.length_a   1.000
_cell.length_b   1.000
_cell.length_c   1.000
_cell.angle_alpha   90.00
_cell.angle_beta   90.00
_cell.angle_gamma   90.00
#
_symmetry.space_group_name_H-M   'P 1'
#
loop_
_entity.id
_entity.type
_entity.pdbx_description
1 polymer ?
#
loop_
_entity_poly.entity_id
_entity_poly.type
_entity_poly.pdbx_seq_one_letter_code
_entity_poly.pdbx_strand_id
1 'polypeptide(L)'
;MQKQKTKIIESLKINPKDVGSSEVQIGLLSDKINTLSAHFKKNKNDKHSTRGLLKAVNMRKRLLEYLNKKKPESYKKIIAKLNLRK
;
A
#
# COMPACT_ATOMS: atom_id res chain seq x y z
N MET A 1 -0.25 12.49 10.60
CA MET A 1 0.10 11.09 10.24
C MET A 1 -0.90 10.04 10.77
N GLN A 2 -1.34 10.06 12.04
CA GLN A 2 -2.19 8.98 12.60
C GLN A 2 -3.61 8.91 11.98
N LYS A 3 -4.26 10.06 11.73
CA LYS A 3 -5.63 10.12 11.17
C LYS A 3 -5.79 9.56 9.75
N GLN A 4 -4.74 9.61 8.93
CA GLN A 4 -4.80 9.07 7.55
C GLN A 4 -4.65 7.54 7.56
N LYS A 5 -3.75 7.02 8.41
CA LYS A 5 -3.57 5.57 8.59
C LYS A 5 -4.85 4.90 9.10
N THR A 6 -5.53 5.48 10.10
CA THR A 6 -6.77 4.89 10.63
C THR A 6 -7.88 4.85 9.59
N LYS A 7 -8.05 5.91 8.80
CA LYS A 7 -9.04 5.93 7.70
C LYS A 7 -8.80 4.83 6.67
N ILE A 8 -7.54 4.60 6.28
CA ILE A 8 -7.19 3.55 5.31
C ILE A 8 -7.52 2.18 5.89
N ILE A 9 -7.12 1.93 7.14
CA ILE A 9 -7.41 0.69 7.86
C ILE A 9 -8.92 0.46 7.94
N GLU A 10 -9.69 1.46 8.37
CA GLU A 10 -11.15 1.37 8.47
C GLU A 10 -11.83 1.08 7.15
N SER A 11 -11.28 1.59 6.05
CA SER A 11 -11.85 1.38 4.71
C SER A 11 -11.52 0.00 4.11
N LEU A 12 -10.45 -0.67 4.57
CA LEU A 12 -9.93 -1.90 3.97
C LEU A 12 -9.95 -3.11 4.92
N LYS A 13 -10.30 -2.90 6.21
CA LYS A 13 -10.43 -3.96 7.19
C LYS A 13 -11.50 -4.95 6.77
N ILE A 14 -11.21 -6.24 6.92
CA ILE A 14 -12.20 -7.31 6.71
C ILE A 14 -13.07 -7.45 7.97
N ASN A 15 -12.43 -7.35 9.13
CA ASN A 15 -13.06 -7.49 10.44
C ASN A 15 -12.78 -6.25 11.30
N PRO A 16 -13.58 -5.95 12.34
CA PRO A 16 -13.40 -4.76 13.17
C PRO A 16 -12.04 -4.68 13.89
N LYS A 17 -11.39 -5.82 14.15
CA LYS A 17 -10.05 -5.91 14.75
C LYS A 17 -8.93 -6.19 13.73
N ASP A 18 -9.23 -6.15 12.44
CA ASP A 18 -8.25 -6.48 11.40
C ASP A 18 -7.34 -5.28 11.09
N VAL A 19 -6.07 -5.44 11.46
CA VAL A 19 -4.99 -4.46 11.21
C VAL A 19 -3.90 -5.05 10.32
N GLY A 20 -3.92 -6.38 10.12
CA GLY A 20 -2.80 -7.14 9.55
C GLY A 20 -3.11 -7.82 8.23
N SER A 21 -4.35 -7.78 7.74
CA SER A 21 -4.71 -8.37 6.45
C SER A 21 -3.89 -7.79 5.30
N SER A 22 -3.74 -8.61 4.26
CA SER A 22 -3.02 -8.22 3.06
C SER A 22 -3.66 -6.99 2.40
N GLU A 23 -4.99 -6.89 2.46
CA GLU A 23 -5.79 -5.75 2.01
C GLU A 23 -5.40 -4.44 2.70
N VAL A 24 -5.39 -4.44 4.03
CA VAL A 24 -5.01 -3.27 4.84
C VAL A 24 -3.54 -2.90 4.59
N GLN A 25 -2.64 -3.88 4.56
CA GLN A 25 -1.22 -3.65 4.32
C GLN A 25 -0.95 -3.02 2.94
N ILE A 26 -1.63 -3.48 1.88
CA ILE A 26 -1.50 -2.90 0.53
C ILE A 26 -1.95 -1.44 0.51
N GLY A 27 -3.04 -1.10 1.20
CA GLY A 27 -3.51 0.27 1.35
C GLY A 27 -2.49 1.17 2.05
N LEU A 28 -1.97 0.73 3.19
CA LEU A 28 -0.96 1.46 3.97
C LEU A 28 0.35 1.65 3.19
N LEU A 29 0.80 0.62 2.46
CA LEU A 29 1.98 0.72 1.61
C LEU A 29 1.76 1.70 0.45
N SER A 30 0.57 1.73 -0.13
CA SER A 30 0.25 2.65 -1.24
C SER A 30 0.28 4.10 -0.79
N ASP A 31 -0.29 4.42 0.37
CA ASP A 31 -0.23 5.76 0.96
C ASP A 31 1.21 6.18 1.28
N LYS A 32 2.00 5.26 1.85
CA LYS A 32 3.43 5.47 2.11
C LYS A 32 4.21 5.75 0.82
N ILE A 33 3.96 4.98 -0.25
CA ILE A 33 4.61 5.16 -1.56
C ILE A 33 4.24 6.53 -2.14
N ASN A 34 2.97 6.93 -2.07
CA ASN A 34 2.53 8.24 -2.58
C ASN A 34 3.20 9.40 -1.83
N THR A 35 3.24 9.31 -0.50
CA THR A 35 3.88 10.32 0.35
C THR A 35 5.38 10.42 0.07
N LEU A 36 6.08 9.28 0.00
CA LEU A 36 7.51 9.24 -0.30
C LEU A 36 7.81 9.72 -1.73
N SER A 37 6.98 9.34 -2.70
CA SER A 37 7.14 9.81 -4.09
C SER A 37 7.06 11.35 -4.16
N ALA A 38 6.12 11.96 -3.45
CA ALA A 38 6.02 13.42 -3.35
C ALA A 38 7.25 14.05 -2.67
N HIS A 39 7.81 13.39 -1.66
CA HIS A 39 9.05 13.83 -1.01
C HIS A 39 10.25 13.80 -1.97
N PHE A 40 10.46 12.72 -2.73
CA PHE A 40 11.58 12.62 -3.68
C PHE A 40 11.46 13.57 -4.87
N LYS A 41 10.25 13.96 -5.27
CA LYS A 41 10.07 15.02 -6.28
C LYS A 41 10.69 16.34 -5.84
N LYS A 42 10.62 16.66 -4.54
CA LYS A 42 11.26 17.85 -3.95
C LYS A 42 12.74 17.61 -3.65
N ASN A 43 13.10 16.41 -3.20
CA ASN A 43 14.46 16.05 -2.77
C ASN A 43 15.10 15.01 -3.70
N LYS A 44 15.49 15.44 -4.90
CA LYS A 44 16.05 14.54 -5.93
C LYS A 44 17.38 13.88 -5.55
N ASN A 45 18.13 14.49 -4.63
CA ASN A 45 19.45 14.01 -4.22
C ASN A 45 19.41 12.97 -3.07
N ASP A 46 18.25 12.71 -2.47
CA ASP A 46 18.12 11.70 -1.42
C ASP A 46 18.09 10.27 -1.99
N LYS A 47 19.29 9.71 -2.14
CA LYS A 47 19.53 8.34 -2.62
C LYS A 47 19.42 7.28 -1.51
N HIS A 48 19.55 7.66 -0.25
CA HIS A 48 19.49 6.71 0.87
C HIS A 48 18.04 6.26 1.14
N SER A 49 17.11 7.21 1.12
CA SER A 49 15.70 6.93 1.37
C SER A 49 15.01 6.20 0.20
N THR A 50 15.53 6.29 -1.02
CA THR A 50 14.97 5.63 -2.22
C THR A 50 15.01 4.11 -2.12
N ARG A 51 16.00 3.53 -1.42
CA ARG A 51 16.01 2.10 -1.09
C ARG A 51 14.79 1.70 -0.25
N GLY A 52 14.39 2.55 0.70
CA GLY A 52 13.19 2.34 1.52
C GLY A 52 11.90 2.36 0.70
N LEU A 53 11.83 3.26 -0.29
CA LEU A 53 10.72 3.32 -1.25
C LEU A 53 10.64 2.05 -2.10
N LEU A 54 11.75 1.63 -2.70
CA LEU A 54 11.81 0.40 -3.51
C LEU A 54 11.39 -0.83 -2.70
N LYS A 55 11.84 -0.93 -1.45
CA LYS A 55 11.41 -2.01 -0.55
C LYS A 55 9.89 -2.00 -0.32
N ALA A 56 9.28 -0.83 -0.13
CA ALA A 56 7.83 -0.69 0.03
C ALA A 56 7.07 -1.08 -1.25
N VAL A 57 7.55 -0.66 -2.42
CA VAL A 57 6.97 -1.04 -3.73
C VAL A 57 7.01 -2.56 -3.92
N ASN A 58 8.18 -3.18 -3.69
CA ASN A 58 8.36 -4.63 -3.84
C ASN A 58 7.49 -5.42 -2.86
N MET A 59 7.37 -4.96 -1.61
CA MET A 59 6.50 -5.59 -0.61
C MET A 59 5.03 -5.53 -1.05
N ARG A 60 4.58 -4.37 -1.55
CA ARG A 60 3.21 -4.22 -2.08
C ARG A 60 2.96 -5.15 -3.26
N LYS A 61 3.92 -5.28 -4.18
CA LYS A 61 3.83 -6.18 -5.33
C LYS A 61 3.66 -7.64 -4.88
N ARG A 62 4.48 -8.10 -3.93
CA ARG A 62 4.38 -9.47 -3.38
C ARG A 62 3.03 -9.74 -2.71
N LEU A 63 2.50 -8.77 -1.95
CA LEU A 63 1.18 -8.90 -1.32
C LEU A 63 0.05 -8.95 -2.36
N LEU A 64 0.13 -8.13 -3.41
CA LEU A 64 -0.83 -8.17 -4.52
C LEU A 64 -0.79 -9.51 -5.27
N GLU A 65 0.40 -10.05 -5.53
CA GLU A 65 0.57 -11.38 -6.14
C GLU A 65 0.00 -12.50 -5.26
N TYR A 66 0.28 -12.46 -3.95
CA TYR A 66 -0.29 -13.40 -2.98
C TYR A 66 -1.82 -13.34 -3.00
N LEU A 67 -2.38 -12.13 -2.97
CA LEU A 67 -3.81 -11.91 -2.91
C LEU A 67 -4.50 -12.30 -4.21
N ASN A 68 -3.87 -12.09 -5.36
CA ASN A 68 -4.35 -12.58 -6.65
C ASN A 68 -4.41 -14.12 -6.70
N LYS A 69 -3.42 -14.81 -6.11
CA LYS A 69 -3.37 -16.29 -6.06
C LYS A 69 -4.40 -16.88 -5.08
N LYS A 70 -4.57 -16.27 -3.90
CA LYS A 70 -5.44 -16.79 -2.82
C LYS A 70 -6.89 -16.33 -2.94
N LYS A 71 -7.12 -15.07 -3.32
CA LYS A 71 -8.43 -14.39 -3.31
C LYS A 71 -8.54 -13.41 -4.48
N PRO A 72 -8.78 -13.90 -5.71
CA PRO A 72 -8.82 -13.06 -6.91
C PRO A 72 -9.91 -11.98 -6.87
N GLU A 73 -11.03 -12.22 -6.18
CA GLU A 73 -12.08 -11.21 -5.99
C GLU A 73 -11.61 -10.02 -5.14
N SER A 74 -10.98 -10.29 -3.99
CA SER A 74 -10.39 -9.24 -3.16
C SER A 74 -9.34 -8.45 -3.94
N TYR A 75 -8.57 -9.12 -4.80
CA TYR A 75 -7.54 -8.46 -5.62
C TYR A 75 -8.15 -7.44 -6.58
N LYS A 76 -9.20 -7.83 -7.31
CA LYS A 76 -9.95 -6.92 -8.19
C LYS A 76 -10.53 -5.74 -7.41
N LYS A 77 -11.13 -5.99 -6.24
CA LYS A 77 -11.68 -4.93 -5.36
C LYS A 77 -10.61 -3.93 -4.92
N ILE A 78 -9.43 -4.41 -4.48
CA ILE A 78 -8.34 -3.54 -4.03
C ILE A 78 -7.76 -2.73 -5.18
N ILE A 79 -7.55 -3.35 -6.35
CA ILE A 79 -7.03 -2.64 -7.52
C ILE A 79 -7.96 -1.51 -7.94
N ALA A 80 -9.27 -1.79 -8.01
CA ALA A 80 -10.27 -0.78 -8.33
C ALA A 80 -10.29 0.34 -7.27
N LYS A 81 -10.25 -0.02 -5.98
CA LYS A 81 -10.31 0.94 -4.88
C LYS A 81 -9.08 1.84 -4.78
N LEU A 82 -7.89 1.30 -5.05
CA LEU A 82 -6.62 2.02 -4.97
C LEU A 82 -6.15 2.59 -6.33
N ASN A 83 -6.91 2.39 -7.40
CA ASN A 83 -6.55 2.78 -8.77
C ASN A 83 -5.12 2.40 -9.16
N LEU A 84 -4.70 1.18 -8.80
CA LEU A 84 -3.36 0.70 -9.10
C LEU A 84 -3.30 0.19 -10.55
N ARG A 85 -2.38 0.74 -11.35
CA ARG A 85 -2.11 0.25 -12.71
C ARG A 85 -1.31 -1.05 -12.64
N LYS A 86 -1.58 -1.95 -13.58
CA LYS A 86 -0.93 -3.26 -13.75
C LYS A 86 0.43 -3.10 -14.41
#